data_AF-B9TKB6-F1
#
_entry.id   AF-B9TKB6-F1
#
_cell.length_a   1.000
_cell.length_b   1.000
_cell.length_c   1.000
_cell.angle_alpha   90.00
_cell.angle_beta   90.00
_cell.angle_gamma   90.00
#
_symmetry.space_group_name_H-M   'P 1'
#
loop_
_entity.id
_entity.type
_entity.pdbx_description
1 polymer ?
#
loop_
_entity_poly.entity_id
_entity_poly.type
_entity_poly.pdbx_seq_one_letter_code
_entity_poly.pdbx_strand_id
1 'polypeptide(L)'
;MDFDSSMDFLFLANAWEEEDEVVLITCRLENPDLNMVSGTVKGKLENFKNELYEMRFNMKTGMALQKKLSVSAVDFPRVNESYTGRKQRFVYGTILDSIAKVTGVIKFDLHAEPQLDKKKLEVGGNVKGIFDLGPGRFGSEAVFVPREPGTSSEEDDGYLILFVYDENTG
;
A
#
# COMPACT_ATOMS: atom_id res chain seq x y z
N MET A 1 -22.47 10.64 3.08
CA MET A 1 -21.32 10.60 2.15
C MET A 1 -21.66 9.50 1.17
N ASP A 2 -21.93 9.86 -0.08
CA ASP A 2 -22.30 8.90 -1.11
C ASP A 2 -21.09 7.99 -1.38
N PHE A 3 -21.29 6.68 -1.29
CA PHE A 3 -20.42 5.75 -1.99
C PHE A 3 -20.66 6.04 -3.48
N ASP A 4 -19.73 6.76 -4.10
CA ASP A 4 -19.73 6.94 -5.54
C ASP A 4 -19.82 5.57 -6.21
N SER A 5 -20.67 5.45 -7.22
CA SER A 5 -20.94 4.22 -7.97
C SER A 5 -19.78 3.80 -8.89
N SER A 6 -18.60 4.39 -8.71
CA SER A 6 -17.36 4.02 -9.39
C SER A 6 -16.89 2.66 -8.91
N MET A 7 -16.51 1.80 -9.86
CA MET A 7 -15.95 0.49 -9.55
C MET A 7 -14.49 0.69 -9.16
N ASP A 8 -14.17 0.52 -7.88
CA ASP A 8 -12.81 0.57 -7.38
C ASP A 8 -12.28 -0.83 -7.10
N PHE A 9 -10.97 -1.01 -7.23
CA PHE A 9 -10.28 -2.22 -6.81
C PHE A 9 -9.52 -1.94 -5.51
N LEU A 10 -9.67 -2.85 -4.55
CA LEU A 10 -9.05 -2.74 -3.22
C LEU A 10 -8.08 -3.89 -3.01
N PHE A 11 -6.84 -3.55 -2.66
CA PHE A 11 -5.86 -4.50 -2.13
C PHE A 11 -5.73 -4.26 -0.63
N LEU A 12 -6.20 -5.22 0.16
CA LEU A 12 -6.28 -5.08 1.61
C LEU A 12 -4.91 -5.30 2.24
N ALA A 13 -4.49 -4.36 3.11
CA ALA A 13 -3.30 -4.52 3.94
C ALA A 13 -3.66 -5.28 5.22
N ASN A 14 -4.66 -4.77 5.95
CA ASN A 14 -5.16 -5.36 7.20
C ASN A 14 -6.49 -4.70 7.59
N ALA A 15 -7.24 -5.35 8.49
CA ALA A 15 -8.45 -4.79 9.10
C ALA A 15 -8.55 -5.22 10.56
N TRP A 16 -9.17 -4.39 11.40
CA TRP A 16 -9.42 -4.71 12.81
C TRP A 16 -10.61 -3.92 13.36
N GLU A 17 -11.09 -4.31 14.54
CA GLU A 17 -12.16 -3.61 15.26
C GLU A 17 -11.56 -2.61 16.28
N GLU A 18 -12.12 -1.40 16.33
CA GLU A 18 -11.90 -0.40 17.36
C GLU A 18 -13.25 0.07 17.90
N GLU A 19 -13.63 -0.41 19.08
CA GLU A 19 -14.93 -0.12 19.70
C GLU A 19 -16.11 -0.44 18.76
N ASP A 20 -16.80 0.58 18.25
CA ASP A 20 -17.94 0.45 17.33
C ASP A 20 -17.54 0.57 15.85
N GLU A 21 -16.24 0.67 15.55
CA GLU A 21 -15.73 0.85 14.20
C GLU A 21 -14.96 -0.37 13.69
N VAL A 22 -15.14 -0.68 12.41
CA VAL A 22 -14.19 -1.51 11.66
C VAL A 22 -13.22 -0.57 10.95
N VAL A 23 -11.92 -0.74 11.20
CA VAL A 23 -10.85 -0.02 10.53
C VAL A 23 -10.26 -0.91 9.45
N LEU A 24 -10.13 -0.38 8.23
CA LEU A 24 -9.54 -1.04 7.09
C LEU A 24 -8.39 -0.22 6.53
N ILE A 25 -7.24 -0.85 6.35
CA ILE A 25 -6.12 -0.27 5.62
C ILE A 25 -6.03 -0.95 4.26
N THR A 26 -6.08 -0.18 3.18
CA THR A 26 -6.15 -0.69 1.81
C THR A 26 -5.43 0.22 0.84
N CYS A 27 -4.79 -0.36 -0.18
CA CYS A 27 -4.53 0.37 -1.41
C CYS A 27 -5.82 0.41 -2.22
N ARG A 28 -6.21 1.60 -2.67
CA ARG A 28 -7.38 1.85 -3.49
C ARG A 28 -6.93 2.26 -4.88
N LEU A 29 -7.38 1.51 -5.88
CA LEU A 29 -7.29 1.84 -7.29
C LEU A 29 -8.62 2.43 -7.73
N GLU A 30 -8.62 3.75 -7.92
CA GLU A 30 -9.80 4.49 -8.38
C GLU A 30 -10.06 4.25 -9.88
N ASN A 31 -11.27 3.82 -10.23
CA ASN A 31 -11.75 3.70 -11.63
C ASN A 31 -10.76 3.01 -12.61
N PRO A 32 -10.36 1.74 -12.39
CA PRO A 32 -9.41 1.09 -13.29
C PRO A 32 -10.01 0.81 -14.66
N ASP A 33 -9.21 1.11 -15.69
CA ASP A 33 -9.47 0.62 -17.04
C ASP A 33 -9.08 -0.86 -17.13
N LEU A 34 -10.07 -1.75 -17.17
CA LEU A 34 -9.88 -3.21 -17.27
C LEU A 34 -9.07 -3.62 -18.51
N ASN A 35 -9.08 -2.81 -19.58
CA ASN A 35 -8.27 -3.10 -20.77
C ASN A 35 -6.77 -2.95 -20.49
N MET A 36 -6.40 -2.05 -19.58
CA MET A 36 -5.01 -1.87 -19.15
C MET A 36 -4.55 -3.00 -18.21
N VAL A 37 -5.45 -3.51 -17.35
CA VAL A 37 -5.17 -4.63 -16.44
C VAL A 37 -5.00 -5.95 -17.20
N SER A 38 -5.66 -6.10 -18.36
CA SER A 38 -5.54 -7.29 -19.22
C SER A 38 -4.18 -7.47 -19.92
N GLY A 39 -3.24 -6.53 -19.74
CA GLY A 39 -1.90 -6.60 -20.35
C GLY A 39 -1.85 -6.23 -21.83
N THR A 40 -2.99 -5.85 -22.41
CA THR A 40 -3.11 -5.53 -23.86
C THR A 40 -2.57 -4.14 -24.21
N VAL A 41 -2.35 -3.27 -23.22
CA VAL A 41 -1.88 -1.89 -23.43
C VAL A 41 -0.52 -1.66 -22.78
N LYS A 42 0.52 -1.45 -23.61
CA LYS A 42 1.82 -0.91 -23.18
C LYS A 42 1.74 0.61 -23.10
N GLY A 43 1.20 1.15 -22.00
CA GLY A 43 1.09 2.59 -21.74
C GLY A 43 1.72 2.98 -20.41
N LYS A 44 2.23 4.23 -20.32
CA LYS A 44 2.65 4.81 -19.03
C LYS A 44 1.45 5.01 -18.11
N LEU A 45 1.70 4.95 -16.80
CA LEU A 45 0.71 5.01 -15.73
C LEU A 45 0.06 6.39 -15.51
N GLU A 46 -0.04 7.23 -16.53
CA GLU A 46 -0.36 8.67 -16.35
C GLU A 46 -1.74 8.94 -15.74
N ASN A 47 -2.61 7.92 -15.62
CA ASN A 47 -3.97 8.04 -15.07
C ASN A 47 -4.33 7.07 -13.92
N PHE A 48 -3.41 6.28 -13.35
CA PHE A 48 -3.77 5.39 -12.23
C PHE A 48 -3.55 6.05 -10.86
N LYS A 49 -4.62 6.21 -10.10
CA LYS A 49 -4.57 6.69 -8.73
C LYS A 49 -4.59 5.51 -7.77
N ASN A 50 -3.42 4.89 -7.61
CA ASN A 50 -3.16 3.84 -6.63
C ASN A 50 -2.61 4.44 -5.34
N GLU A 51 -3.45 4.53 -4.31
CA GLU A 51 -3.17 5.28 -3.09
C GLU A 51 -3.54 4.45 -1.85
N LEU A 52 -2.77 4.61 -0.78
CA LEU A 52 -3.06 4.00 0.52
C LEU A 52 -4.17 4.80 1.23
N TYR A 53 -5.17 4.10 1.76
CA TYR A 53 -6.28 4.68 2.53
C TYR A 53 -6.48 3.94 3.85
N GLU A 54 -6.92 4.71 4.85
CA GLU A 54 -7.62 4.21 6.02
C GLU A 54 -9.11 4.45 5.84
N MET A 55 -9.91 3.41 5.91
CA MET A 55 -11.37 3.49 5.87
C MET A 55 -11.92 3.05 7.22
N ARG A 56 -12.82 3.84 7.79
CA ARG A 56 -13.48 3.56 9.07
C ARG A 56 -14.97 3.41 8.84
N PHE A 57 -15.54 2.31 9.33
CA PHE A 57 -16.96 1.99 9.20
C PHE A 57 -17.56 1.90 10.59
N ASN A 58 -18.45 2.84 10.94
CA ASN A 58 -19.13 2.84 12.21
C ASN A 58 -20.35 1.90 12.15
N MET A 59 -20.31 0.84 12.95
CA MET A 59 -21.31 -0.24 12.91
C MET A 59 -22.63 0.14 13.59
N LYS A 60 -22.65 1.18 14.42
CA LYS A 60 -23.88 1.70 15.05
C LYS A 60 -24.63 2.69 14.16
N THR A 61 -23.89 3.58 13.50
CA THR A 61 -24.48 4.67 12.70
C THR A 61 -24.57 4.34 11.21
N GLY A 62 -23.82 3.33 10.74
CA GLY A 62 -23.68 3.00 9.33
C GLY A 62 -22.82 4.01 8.55
N MET A 63 -22.17 4.96 9.23
CA MET A 63 -21.31 5.95 8.57
C MET A 63 -19.97 5.35 8.16
N ALA A 64 -19.48 5.75 7.00
CA ALA A 64 -18.13 5.42 6.52
C ALA A 64 -17.31 6.70 6.33
N LEU A 65 -16.06 6.67 6.76
CA LEU A 65 -15.06 7.72 6.57
C LEU A 65 -13.85 7.15 5.82
N GLN A 66 -13.24 7.96 4.96
CA GLN A 66 -12.04 7.58 4.22
C GLN A 66 -10.97 8.66 4.43
N LYS A 67 -9.79 8.25 4.87
CA LYS A 67 -8.61 9.11 5.04
C LYS A 67 -7.51 8.63 4.10
N LYS A 68 -7.10 9.49 3.17
CA LYS A 68 -5.95 9.25 2.31
C LYS A 68 -4.66 9.26 3.13
N LEU A 69 -3.80 8.27 2.92
CA LEU A 69 -2.54 8.08 3.65
C LEU A 69 -1.30 8.25 2.77
N SER A 70 -1.41 8.13 1.44
CA SER A 70 -0.27 8.31 0.54
C SER A 70 -0.64 9.11 -0.71
N VAL A 71 0.35 9.67 -1.37
CA VAL A 71 0.25 10.05 -2.78
C VAL A 71 0.17 8.79 -3.66
N SER A 72 -0.17 8.94 -4.93
CA SER A 72 -0.35 7.83 -5.86
C SER A 72 0.94 7.04 -6.15
N ALA A 73 0.80 5.91 -6.83
CA ALA A 73 1.83 4.95 -7.24
C ALA A 73 2.24 3.91 -6.17
N VAL A 74 1.32 3.58 -5.25
CA VAL A 74 1.52 2.59 -4.19
C VAL A 74 0.48 1.49 -4.31
N ASP A 75 0.92 0.24 -4.39
CA ASP A 75 0.03 -0.92 -4.48
C ASP A 75 0.59 -2.12 -3.70
N PHE A 76 -0.15 -3.24 -3.66
CA PHE A 76 0.25 -4.50 -3.06
C PHE A 76 0.76 -4.33 -1.62
N PRO A 77 -0.11 -3.86 -0.71
CA PRO A 77 0.31 -3.55 0.64
C PRO A 77 0.59 -4.83 1.44
N ARG A 78 1.62 -4.75 2.28
CA ARG A 78 2.14 -5.83 3.11
C ARG A 78 2.34 -5.35 4.52
N VAL A 79 2.20 -6.28 5.46
CA VAL A 79 2.25 -6.04 6.90
C VAL A 79 3.01 -7.16 7.57
N ASN A 80 3.38 -6.99 8.84
CA ASN A 80 3.78 -8.14 9.65
C ASN A 80 2.56 -9.01 9.92
N GLU A 81 2.51 -10.21 9.33
CA GLU A 81 1.36 -11.13 9.41
C GLU A 81 1.02 -11.59 10.84
N SER A 82 1.96 -11.40 11.80
CA SER A 82 1.66 -11.61 13.23
C SER A 82 0.57 -10.64 13.76
N TYR A 83 0.31 -9.55 13.02
CA TYR A 83 -0.70 -8.53 13.32
C TYR A 83 -1.95 -8.64 12.43
N THR A 84 -2.11 -9.66 11.60
CA THR A 84 -3.33 -9.84 10.81
C THR A 84 -4.57 -9.88 11.72
N GLY A 85 -5.58 -9.06 11.39
CA GLY A 85 -6.79 -8.91 12.20
C GLY A 85 -6.62 -8.01 13.43
N ARG A 86 -5.45 -7.42 13.64
CA ARG A 86 -5.10 -6.61 14.82
C ARG A 86 -4.61 -5.24 14.38
N LYS A 87 -4.74 -4.26 15.28
CA LYS A 87 -4.17 -2.94 15.09
C LYS A 87 -2.67 -3.04 14.87
N GLN A 88 -2.19 -2.38 13.80
CA GLN A 88 -0.80 -2.35 13.40
C GLN A 88 -0.35 -0.90 13.16
N ARG A 89 0.96 -0.68 13.16
CA ARG A 89 1.58 0.63 12.92
C ARG A 89 2.20 0.75 11.54
N PHE A 90 2.79 -0.30 11.00
CA PHE A 90 3.59 -0.23 9.78
C PHE A 90 2.91 -0.94 8.61
N VAL A 91 3.00 -0.31 7.44
CA VAL A 91 2.59 -0.88 6.16
C VAL A 91 3.73 -0.72 5.17
N TYR A 92 4.01 -1.78 4.44
CA TYR A 92 4.96 -1.80 3.35
C TYR A 92 4.18 -1.81 2.03
N GLY A 93 4.47 -0.89 1.14
CA GLY A 93 3.85 -0.81 -0.17
C GLY A 93 4.87 -1.06 -1.28
N THR A 94 4.35 -1.46 -2.43
CA THR A 94 5.12 -1.59 -3.67
C THR A 94 4.99 -0.31 -4.48
N ILE A 95 6.11 0.23 -4.97
CA ILE A 95 6.14 1.42 -5.83
C ILE A 95 6.04 0.97 -7.30
N LEU A 96 5.09 1.53 -8.04
CA LEU A 96 4.83 1.19 -9.43
C LEU A 96 5.24 2.34 -10.38
N ASP A 97 6.00 2.05 -11.43
CA ASP A 97 6.26 2.98 -12.56
C ASP A 97 5.27 2.77 -13.72
N SER A 98 4.82 1.52 -13.92
CA SER A 98 3.70 1.14 -14.77
C SER A 98 2.97 -0.06 -14.16
N ILE A 99 1.80 -0.46 -14.70
CA ILE A 99 0.91 -1.48 -14.09
C ILE A 99 1.67 -2.79 -13.81
N ALA A 100 2.69 -3.08 -14.62
CA ALA A 100 3.46 -4.31 -14.55
C ALA A 100 4.90 -4.13 -14.00
N LYS A 101 5.33 -2.93 -13.61
CA LYS A 101 6.74 -2.64 -13.26
C LYS A 101 6.85 -2.06 -11.86
N VAL A 102 7.20 -2.94 -10.92
CA VAL A 102 7.60 -2.60 -9.55
C VAL A 102 9.01 -2.03 -9.56
N THR A 103 9.20 -0.80 -9.07
CA THR A 103 10.51 -0.12 -9.06
C THR A 103 11.09 0.09 -7.67
N GLY A 104 10.32 -0.20 -6.62
CA GLY A 104 10.79 -0.02 -5.25
C GLY A 104 9.79 -0.49 -4.20
N VAL A 105 10.21 -0.36 -2.95
CA VAL A 105 9.40 -0.64 -1.77
C VAL A 105 9.37 0.59 -0.89
N ILE A 106 8.21 0.89 -0.30
CA ILE A 106 7.99 2.04 0.56
C ILE A 106 7.47 1.58 1.93
N LYS A 107 7.93 2.23 3.00
CA LYS A 107 7.47 1.98 4.37
C LYS A 107 6.68 3.16 4.90
N PHE A 108 5.47 2.89 5.38
CA PHE A 108 4.58 3.84 6.04
C PHE A 108 4.47 3.56 7.54
N ASP A 109 4.40 4.62 8.33
CA ASP A 109 4.04 4.62 9.76
C ASP A 109 2.65 5.25 9.91
N LEU A 110 1.64 4.41 10.16
CA LEU A 110 0.24 4.79 10.27
C LEU A 110 -0.04 5.70 11.48
N HIS A 111 0.88 5.78 12.45
CA HIS A 111 0.73 6.67 13.60
C HIS A 111 1.24 8.10 13.32
N ALA A 112 1.95 8.31 12.21
CA ALA A 112 2.42 9.61 11.80
C ALA A 112 1.43 10.27 10.82
N GLU A 113 1.34 11.60 10.85
CA GLU A 113 0.42 12.31 9.96
C GLU A 113 0.92 12.25 8.50
N PRO A 114 0.06 11.89 7.52
CA PRO A 114 0.42 11.91 6.11
C PRO A 114 0.68 13.33 5.60
N GLN A 115 1.71 13.46 4.76
CA GLN A 115 2.03 14.70 4.04
C GLN A 115 1.51 14.60 2.60
N LEU A 116 0.26 15.02 2.40
CA LEU A 116 -0.47 14.89 1.13
C LEU A 116 -0.25 16.07 0.17
N ASP A 117 0.46 17.11 0.59
CA ASP A 117 0.87 18.25 -0.23
C ASP A 117 1.98 17.91 -1.24
N LYS A 118 2.63 16.76 -1.04
CA LYS A 118 3.64 16.21 -1.93
C LYS A 118 3.04 15.77 -3.27
N LYS A 119 3.79 15.94 -4.36
CA LYS A 119 3.40 15.48 -5.71
C LYS A 119 3.91 14.09 -6.07
N LYS A 120 4.86 13.56 -5.30
CA LYS A 120 5.56 12.30 -5.54
C LYS A 120 5.91 11.63 -4.22
N LEU A 121 6.18 10.33 -4.27
CA LEU A 121 6.63 9.57 -3.11
C LEU A 121 8.02 10.05 -2.68
N GLU A 122 8.14 10.50 -1.43
CA GLU A 122 9.40 10.93 -0.82
C GLU A 122 9.33 10.79 0.70
N VAL A 123 10.47 10.51 1.33
CA VAL A 123 10.58 10.33 2.79
C VAL A 123 10.12 11.61 3.52
N GLY A 124 9.39 11.44 4.62
CA GLY A 124 8.84 12.51 5.45
C GLY A 124 7.36 12.31 5.78
N GLY A 125 6.90 12.89 6.89
CA GLY A 125 5.56 12.61 7.44
C GLY A 125 5.44 11.15 7.86
N ASN A 126 4.44 10.47 7.29
CA ASN A 126 4.22 9.03 7.49
C ASN A 126 5.12 8.13 6.64
N VAL A 127 5.82 8.63 5.63
CA VAL A 127 6.78 7.85 4.84
C VAL A 127 8.11 7.78 5.58
N LYS A 128 8.49 6.58 6.07
CA LYS A 128 9.72 6.36 6.85
C LYS A 128 10.92 5.94 6.02
N GLY A 129 10.70 5.35 4.86
CA GLY A 129 11.77 4.89 4.01
C GLY A 129 11.26 4.48 2.63
N ILE A 130 12.12 4.66 1.64
CA ILE A 130 11.92 4.20 0.27
C ILE A 130 13.19 3.45 -0.12
N PHE A 131 13.03 2.24 -0.63
CA PHE A 131 14.08 1.45 -1.24
C PHE A 131 13.83 1.39 -2.74
N ASP A 132 14.64 2.12 -3.50
CA ASP A 132 14.63 2.13 -4.96
C ASP A 132 15.48 0.96 -5.49
N LEU A 133 14.94 0.16 -6.41
CA LEU A 133 15.65 -0.98 -6.97
C LEU A 133 16.78 -0.57 -7.92
N GLY A 134 16.72 0.64 -8.45
CA GLY A 134 17.61 1.18 -9.46
C GLY A 134 17.10 0.97 -10.89
N PRO A 135 17.73 1.64 -11.86
CA PRO A 135 17.30 1.62 -13.26
C PRO A 135 17.42 0.22 -13.88
N GLY A 136 16.38 -0.20 -14.61
CA GLY A 136 16.34 -1.49 -15.30
C GLY A 136 16.08 -2.69 -14.37
N ARG A 137 15.79 -2.45 -13.09
CA ARG A 137 15.48 -3.51 -12.12
C ARG A 137 14.02 -3.44 -11.71
N PHE A 138 13.36 -4.60 -11.74
CA PHE A 138 11.94 -4.73 -11.44
C PHE A 138 11.69 -5.79 -10.38
N GLY A 139 10.90 -5.44 -9.39
CA GLY A 139 10.63 -6.29 -8.23
C GLY A 139 9.38 -7.17 -8.39
N SER A 140 9.25 -8.14 -7.50
CA SER A 140 7.95 -8.72 -7.12
C SER A 140 7.32 -7.93 -5.98
N GLU A 141 6.09 -8.31 -5.61
CA GLU A 141 5.55 -7.96 -4.30
C GLU A 141 6.49 -8.46 -3.18
N ALA A 142 6.70 -7.63 -2.17
CA ALA A 142 7.51 -7.99 -1.01
C ALA A 142 6.75 -8.91 -0.05
N VAL A 143 7.47 -9.56 0.87
CA VAL A 143 6.90 -10.27 2.01
C VAL A 143 7.67 -9.83 3.25
N PHE A 144 6.96 -9.50 4.32
CA PHE A 144 7.59 -9.21 5.60
C PHE A 144 7.81 -10.51 6.37
N VAL A 145 9.03 -10.70 6.86
CA VAL A 145 9.40 -11.84 7.71
C VAL A 145 9.92 -11.28 9.03
N PRO A 146 9.22 -11.52 10.17
CA PRO A 146 9.71 -11.03 11.45
C PRO A 146 11.02 -11.76 11.82
N ARG A 147 11.92 -11.04 12.51
CA ARG A 147 13.17 -11.64 13.01
C ARG A 147 12.89 -12.79 13.96
N GLU A 148 11.95 -12.56 14.88
CA GLU A 148 11.44 -13.55 15.83
C GLU A 148 9.93 -13.72 15.61
N PRO A 149 9.40 -14.96 15.58
CA PRO A 149 7.97 -15.17 15.38
C PRO A 149 7.10 -14.50 16.44
N GLY A 150 5.94 -13.97 16.03
CA GLY A 150 4.95 -13.37 16.92
C GLY A 150 5.13 -11.86 17.09
N THR A 151 4.71 -11.34 18.24
CA THR A 151 4.57 -9.88 18.52
C THR A 151 5.39 -9.43 19.73
N SER A 152 6.40 -10.18 20.13
CA SER A 152 7.25 -9.87 21.29
C SER A 152 8.34 -8.83 20.99
N SER A 153 8.72 -8.69 19.73
CA SER A 153 9.67 -7.70 19.24
C SER A 153 8.94 -6.50 18.65
N GLU A 154 9.69 -5.44 18.30
CA GLU A 154 9.12 -4.30 17.57
C GLU A 154 8.47 -4.78 16.26
N GLU A 155 7.34 -4.18 15.89
CA GLU A 155 6.50 -4.63 14.77
C GLU A 155 7.26 -4.71 13.43
N ASP A 156 8.23 -3.82 13.22
CA ASP A 156 9.09 -3.72 12.06
C ASP A 156 10.47 -4.38 12.22
N ASP A 157 10.74 -5.08 13.33
CA ASP A 157 11.98 -5.83 13.51
C ASP A 157 11.96 -7.14 12.71
N GLY A 158 12.39 -7.03 11.46
CA GLY A 158 12.42 -8.14 10.52
C GLY A 158 13.03 -7.76 9.19
N TYR A 159 12.60 -8.47 8.16
CA TYR A 159 13.14 -8.40 6.81
C TYR A 159 12.01 -8.23 5.80
N LEU A 160 12.29 -7.50 4.73
CA LEU A 160 11.47 -7.52 3.52
C LEU A 160 12.19 -8.39 2.49
N ILE A 161 11.48 -9.38 1.97
CA ILE A 161 12.00 -10.30 0.95
C ILE A 161 11.16 -10.10 -0.32
N LEU A 162 11.83 -9.89 -1.45
CA LEU A 162 11.24 -9.79 -2.77
C LEU A 162 12.21 -10.33 -3.83
N PHE A 163 11.67 -10.81 -4.93
CA PHE A 163 12.47 -11.13 -6.10
C PHE A 163 12.74 -9.86 -6.90
N VAL A 164 13.93 -9.78 -7.51
CA VAL A 164 14.32 -8.68 -8.39
C VAL A 164 14.83 -9.26 -9.69
N TYR A 165 14.27 -8.80 -10.80
CA TYR A 165 14.72 -9.09 -12.15
C TYR A 165 15.50 -7.88 -12.68
N ASP A 166 16.72 -8.11 -13.17
CA ASP A 166 17.59 -7.07 -13.74
C ASP A 166 17.60 -7.22 -15.28
N GLU A 167 16.82 -6.36 -15.96
CA GLU A 167 16.74 -6.32 -17.43
C GLU A 167 18.08 -5.96 -18.08
N ASN A 168 19.05 -5.41 -17.33
CA ASN A 168 20.36 -5.07 -17.87
C ASN A 168 21.26 -6.30 -18.05
N THR A 169 21.01 -7.38 -17.33
CA THR A 169 21.90 -8.56 -17.31
C THR A 169 21.25 -9.85 -17.82
N GLY A 170 19.91 -9.90 -17.93
CA GLY A 170 19.18 -11.06 -18.45
C GLY A 170 19.05 -12.20 -17.44
#